data_AF-A0A442UBF2-F1
#
_entry.id   AF-A0A442UBF2-F1
#
_cell.length_a   1.000
_cell.length_b   1.000
_cell.length_c   1.000
_cell.angle_alpha   90.00
_cell.angle_beta   90.00
_cell.angle_gamma   90.00
#
_symmetry.space_group_name_H-M   'P 1'
#
loop_
_entity.id
_entity.type
_entity.pdbx_description
1 polymer ?
#
loop_
_entity_poly.entity_id
_entity_poly.type
_entity_poly.pdbx_seq_one_letter_code
_entity_poly.pdbx_strand_id
1 'polypeptide(L)'
;SHATTHADPTYEVDGVVHYCVANMPGAVPVTSAHALNNATLHYGLQLADKGLKALIDDHHLRNGLNVHKGKITNRAVAEALGYEMAEPKTALAA
;
A
#
# COMPACT_ATOMS: atom_id res chain seq x y z
N SER A 1 -3.38 -17.60 7.97
CA SER A 1 -4.63 -16.84 7.79
C SER A 1 -5.45 -17.49 6.69
N HIS A 2 -6.78 -17.47 6.78
CA HIS A 2 -7.67 -17.99 5.73
C HIS A 2 -8.50 -16.82 5.18
N ALA A 3 -8.11 -16.30 4.02
CA ALA A 3 -8.82 -15.21 3.36
C ALA A 3 -9.97 -15.78 2.52
N THR A 4 -11.16 -15.20 2.65
CA THR A 4 -12.33 -15.53 1.84
C THR A 4 -12.54 -14.52 0.72
N THR A 5 -13.48 -14.77 -0.18
CA THR A 5 -13.79 -13.88 -1.31
C THR A 5 -15.22 -13.36 -1.22
N HIS A 6 -15.59 -12.37 -2.01
CA HIS A 6 -17.00 -11.94 -2.07
C HIS A 6 -17.94 -13.05 -2.59
N ALA A 7 -17.43 -13.97 -3.43
CA ALA A 7 -18.23 -15.07 -3.98
C ALA A 7 -18.44 -16.22 -2.98
N ASP A 8 -17.44 -16.46 -2.13
CA ASP A 8 -17.49 -17.43 -1.05
C ASP A 8 -16.97 -16.76 0.24
N PRO A 9 -17.84 -16.03 0.97
CA PRO A 9 -17.42 -15.07 2.00
C PRO A 9 -17.22 -15.68 3.39
N THR A 10 -17.77 -16.87 3.64
CA THR A 10 -17.84 -17.46 4.96
C THR A 10 -17.47 -18.93 4.98
N TYR A 11 -16.89 -19.38 6.07
CA TYR A 11 -16.70 -20.81 6.37
C TYR A 11 -16.98 -21.05 7.86
N GLU A 12 -17.20 -22.29 8.25
CA GLU A 12 -17.48 -22.67 9.65
C GLU A 12 -16.28 -23.40 10.26
N VAL A 13 -15.96 -23.06 11.52
CA VAL A 13 -15.02 -23.80 12.36
C VAL A 13 -15.64 -23.96 13.75
N ASP A 14 -15.79 -25.20 14.22
CA ASP A 14 -16.36 -25.53 15.53
C ASP A 14 -17.72 -24.87 15.81
N GLY A 15 -18.59 -24.78 14.79
CA GLY A 15 -19.91 -24.13 14.88
C GLY A 15 -19.89 -22.60 14.80
N VAL A 16 -18.71 -21.97 14.61
CA VAL A 16 -18.55 -20.52 14.45
C VAL A 16 -18.42 -20.16 12.98
N VAL A 17 -19.22 -19.20 12.52
CA VAL A 17 -19.12 -18.66 11.15
C VAL A 17 -18.04 -17.58 11.10
N HIS A 18 -17.02 -17.81 10.27
CA HIS A 18 -15.92 -16.89 10.04
C HIS A 18 -16.13 -16.12 8.73
N TYR A 19 -16.16 -14.78 8.79
CA TYR A 19 -16.17 -13.90 7.62
C TYR A 19 -14.80 -13.21 7.49
N CYS A 20 -14.05 -13.49 6.42
CA CYS A 20 -12.64 -13.07 6.28
C CYS A 20 -12.31 -12.50 4.89
N VAL A 21 -13.22 -11.73 4.28
CA VAL A 21 -13.03 -11.18 2.93
C VAL A 21 -11.94 -10.12 2.93
N ALA A 22 -10.87 -10.31 2.14
CA ALA A 22 -9.68 -9.45 2.22
C ALA A 22 -9.91 -8.02 1.67
N ASN A 23 -10.72 -7.87 0.62
CA ASN A 23 -11.02 -6.58 0.00
C ASN A 23 -12.49 -6.17 0.23
N MET A 24 -12.89 -6.00 1.49
CA MET A 24 -14.25 -5.57 1.85
C MET A 24 -14.69 -4.26 1.16
N PRO A 25 -13.83 -3.21 1.04
CA PRO A 25 -14.23 -1.98 0.34
C PRO A 25 -14.65 -2.21 -1.12
N GLY A 26 -14.16 -3.28 -1.76
CA GLY A 26 -14.55 -3.67 -3.11
C GLY A 26 -16.04 -3.98 -3.29
N ALA A 27 -16.78 -4.32 -2.23
CA ALA A 27 -18.24 -4.49 -2.30
C ALA A 27 -19.00 -3.16 -2.45
N VAL A 28 -18.36 -2.03 -2.12
CA VAL A 28 -18.95 -0.68 -2.19
C VAL A 28 -18.05 0.25 -3.01
N PRO A 29 -17.87 -0.02 -4.32
CA PRO A 29 -16.83 0.61 -5.13
C PRO A 29 -17.04 2.12 -5.30
N VAL A 30 -18.28 2.60 -5.42
CA VAL A 30 -18.57 4.04 -5.56
C VAL A 30 -18.08 4.81 -4.33
N THR A 31 -18.54 4.41 -3.14
CA THR A 31 -18.18 5.07 -1.88
C THR A 31 -16.69 4.95 -1.59
N SER A 32 -16.11 3.74 -1.73
CA SER A 32 -14.70 3.51 -1.41
C SER A 32 -13.76 4.22 -2.39
N ALA A 33 -14.09 4.27 -3.68
CA ALA A 33 -13.29 5.01 -4.67
C ALA A 33 -13.29 6.51 -4.38
N HIS A 34 -14.45 7.10 -4.08
CA HIS A 34 -14.50 8.51 -3.69
C HIS A 34 -13.68 8.79 -2.42
N ALA A 35 -13.80 7.94 -1.39
CA ALA A 35 -13.03 8.09 -0.16
C ALA A 35 -11.51 7.99 -0.39
N LEU A 36 -11.06 6.97 -1.13
CA LEU A 36 -9.64 6.76 -1.42
C LEU A 36 -9.07 7.89 -2.29
N ASN A 37 -9.79 8.29 -3.33
CA ASN A 37 -9.36 9.39 -4.20
C ASN A 37 -9.25 10.70 -3.42
N ASN A 38 -10.21 11.03 -2.56
CA ASN A 38 -10.14 12.24 -1.75
C ASN A 38 -8.90 12.26 -0.82
N ALA A 39 -8.49 11.10 -0.29
CA ALA A 39 -7.30 10.98 0.54
C ALA A 39 -5.98 11.01 -0.26
N THR A 40 -5.99 10.52 -1.51
CA THR A 40 -4.77 10.29 -2.30
C THR A 40 -4.51 11.36 -3.37
N LEU A 41 -5.53 12.09 -3.80
CA LEU A 41 -5.46 13.03 -4.92
C LEU A 41 -4.35 14.07 -4.74
N HIS A 42 -4.20 14.62 -3.53
CA HIS A 42 -3.17 15.61 -3.24
C HIS A 42 -1.75 15.07 -3.52
N TYR A 43 -1.45 13.83 -3.11
CA TYR A 43 -0.15 13.19 -3.37
C TYR A 43 0.04 12.85 -4.84
N GLY A 44 -1.02 12.41 -5.52
CA GLY A 44 -1.00 12.15 -6.96
C GLY A 44 -0.66 13.40 -7.78
N LEU A 45 -1.25 14.55 -7.44
CA LEU A 45 -0.94 15.83 -8.06
C LEU A 45 0.49 16.28 -7.78
N GLN A 46 0.98 16.14 -6.54
CA GLN A 46 2.38 16.44 -6.21
C GLN A 46 3.37 15.61 -7.05
N LEU A 47 3.09 14.32 -7.24
CA LEU A 47 3.90 13.43 -8.08
C LEU A 47 3.83 13.82 -9.56
N ALA A 48 2.66 14.20 -10.06
CA ALA A 48 2.50 14.64 -11.44
C ALA A 48 3.29 15.94 -11.73
N ASP A 49 3.25 16.90 -10.81
CA ASP A 49 3.90 18.20 -10.99
C ASP A 49 5.43 18.15 -10.80
N LYS A 50 5.91 17.34 -9.84
CA LYS A 50 7.31 17.37 -9.40
C LYS A 50 8.09 16.08 -9.68
N GLY A 51 7.43 15.01 -10.12
CA GLY A 51 8.04 13.69 -10.23
C GLY A 51 8.66 13.23 -8.91
N LEU A 52 9.86 12.65 -8.98
CA LEU A 52 10.56 12.13 -7.79
C LEU A 52 10.92 13.19 -6.75
N LYS A 53 10.99 14.47 -7.14
CA LYS A 53 11.24 15.57 -6.20
C LYS A 53 10.13 15.67 -5.14
N ALA A 54 8.89 15.25 -5.45
CA ALA A 54 7.82 15.18 -4.46
C ALA A 54 8.19 14.31 -3.24
N LEU A 55 8.94 13.21 -3.45
CA LEU A 55 9.40 12.33 -2.36
C LEU A 55 10.60 12.93 -1.60
N ILE A 56 11.33 13.88 -2.18
CA ILE A 56 12.39 14.59 -1.46
C ILE A 56 11.75 15.65 -0.57
N ASP A 57 10.81 16.41 -1.13
CA ASP A 57 10.10 17.52 -0.48
C ASP A 57 9.15 17.05 0.64
N ASP A 58 8.44 15.94 0.45
CA ASP A 58 7.43 15.42 1.39
C ASP A 58 7.88 14.09 2.01
N HIS A 59 8.19 14.12 3.31
CA HIS A 59 8.60 12.94 4.05
C HIS A 59 7.48 11.91 4.25
N HIS A 60 6.21 12.32 4.32
CA HIS A 60 5.08 11.40 4.43
C HIS A 60 4.90 10.63 3.13
N LEU A 61 4.99 11.31 1.99
CA LEU A 61 4.95 10.66 0.68
C LEU A 61 6.17 9.73 0.50
N ARG A 62 7.36 10.15 0.93
CA ARG A 62 8.57 9.32 0.91
C ARG A 62 8.45 8.03 1.70
N ASN A 63 7.74 8.04 2.83
CA ASN A 63 7.55 6.84 3.64
C ASN A 63 6.76 5.75 2.90
N GLY A 64 6.02 6.11 1.84
CA GLY A 64 5.35 5.17 0.94
C GLY A 64 6.27 4.52 -0.11
N LEU A 65 7.53 4.96 -0.27
CA LEU A 65 8.45 4.40 -1.25
C LEU A 65 8.89 2.99 -0.83
N ASN A 66 8.54 2.00 -1.63
CA ASN A 66 8.90 0.60 -1.39
C ASN A 66 10.09 0.14 -2.22
N VAL A 67 10.17 0.56 -3.48
CA VAL A 67 11.22 0.14 -4.43
C VAL A 67 11.66 1.33 -5.28
N HIS A 68 12.97 1.48 -5.46
CA HIS A 68 13.53 2.45 -6.41
C HIS A 68 14.77 1.89 -7.10
N LYS A 69 14.79 1.89 -8.44
CA LYS A 69 15.92 1.39 -9.27
C LYS A 69 16.45 0.02 -8.81
N GLY A 70 15.54 -0.92 -8.53
CA GLY A 70 15.87 -2.28 -8.07
C GLY A 70 16.27 -2.41 -6.61
N LYS A 71 16.28 -1.33 -5.83
CA LYS A 71 16.58 -1.34 -4.39
C LYS A 71 15.29 -1.31 -3.57
N ILE A 72 15.20 -2.15 -2.55
CA ILE A 72 14.11 -2.11 -1.56
C ILE A 72 14.39 -0.96 -0.60
N THR A 73 13.43 -0.05 -0.43
CA THR A 73 13.56 1.13 0.44
C THR A 73 12.64 1.08 1.66
N ASN A 74 11.76 0.08 1.74
CA ASN A 74 10.90 -0.15 2.89
C ASN A 74 11.51 -1.21 3.81
N ARG A 75 11.77 -0.84 5.07
CA ARG A 75 12.39 -1.72 6.06
C ARG A 75 11.57 -2.99 6.33
N ALA A 76 10.28 -2.85 6.54
CA ALA A 76 9.42 -3.99 6.88
C ALA A 76 9.36 -5.02 5.73
N VAL A 77 9.34 -4.55 4.48
CA VAL A 77 9.40 -5.43 3.30
C VAL A 77 10.76 -6.13 3.20
N ALA A 78 11.85 -5.40 3.42
CA ALA A 78 13.20 -5.96 3.39
C ALA A 78 13.37 -7.06 4.45
N GLU A 79 12.97 -6.80 5.70
CA GLU A 79 13.02 -7.75 6.80
C GLU A 79 12.14 -8.97 6.57
N ALA A 80 10.89 -8.78 6.13
CA ALA A 80 9.94 -9.88 5.92
C ALA A 80 10.36 -10.83 4.78
N LEU A 81 11.08 -10.33 3.78
CA LEU A 81 11.46 -11.09 2.59
C LEU A 81 12.96 -11.43 2.53
N GLY A 82 13.76 -11.02 3.52
CA GLY A 82 15.20 -11.29 3.57
C GLY A 82 16.04 -10.51 2.56
N TYR A 83 15.61 -9.30 2.18
CA TYR A 83 16.36 -8.43 1.27
C TYR A 83 17.19 -7.39 2.02
N GLU A 84 18.23 -6.87 1.35
CA GLU A 84 18.94 -5.68 1.83
C GLU A 84 18.10 -4.42 1.60
N MET A 85 18.03 -3.57 2.63
CA MET A 85 17.36 -2.27 2.56
C MET A 85 18.36 -1.18 2.12
N ALA A 86 17.94 -0.33 1.19
CA ALA A 86 18.59 0.94 0.90
C ALA A 86 17.82 2.10 1.53
N GLU A 87 18.53 3.03 2.16
CA GLU A 87 17.90 4.24 2.72
C GLU A 87 17.19 5.07 1.62
N PRO A 88 15.89 5.39 1.76
CA PRO A 88 15.11 6.07 0.71
C PRO A 88 15.74 7.36 0.21
N LYS A 89 16.29 8.19 1.11
CA LYS A 89 16.94 9.46 0.74
C LYS A 89 18.18 9.25 -0.12
N THR A 90 18.99 8.27 0.24
CA THR A 90 20.20 7.90 -0.51
C THR A 90 19.85 7.27 -1.85
N ALA A 91 18.82 6.42 -1.88
CA ALA A 91 18.34 5.78 -3.09
C ALA A 91 17.79 6.78 -4.12
N LEU A 92 17.12 7.86 -3.66
CA LEU A 92 16.59 8.92 -4.53
C LEU A 92 17.67 9.90 -5.05
N ALA A 93 18.83 9.95 -4.42
CA ALA A 93 19.95 10.81 -4.82
C ALA A 93 20.91 10.16 -5.83
N ALA A 94 20.84 8.83 -5.97
CA ALA A 94 21.61 8.02 -6.94
C ALA A 94 20.82 7.83 -8.25
#